data_AF-A0A9W6HSW2-F1
#
_entry.id   AF-A0A9W6HSW2-F1
#
_cell.length_a   1.000
_cell.length_b   1.000
_cell.length_c   1.000
_cell.angle_alpha   90.00
_cell.angle_beta   90.00
_cell.angle_gamma   90.00
#
_symmetry.space_group_name_H-M   'P 1'
#
loop_
_entity.id
_entity.type
_entity.pdbx_description
1 polymer ?
#
loop_
_entity_poly.entity_id
_entity_poly.type
_entity_poly.pdbx_seq_one_letter_code
_entity_poly.pdbx_strand_id
1 'polypeptide(L)' 'MASENIYRQTNISDTGTVTVIEMDAARRTDVLFRVRRDEGHEVNAWWLIGAFVAFSSAVVMLLSFMPGGA' A
#
# COMPACT_ATOMS: atom_id res chain seq x y z
N MET A 1 -13.02 1.17 -24.74
CA MET A 1 -14.42 1.35 -24.29
C MET A 1 -14.80 0.50 -23.06
N ALA A 2 -13.86 -0.14 -22.34
CA ALA A 2 -14.17 -1.06 -21.22
C ALA A 2 -14.00 -0.45 -19.80
N SER A 3 -13.57 0.80 -19.67
CA SER A 3 -13.27 1.42 -18.37
C SER A 3 -14.45 2.12 -17.69
N GLU A 4 -15.59 2.27 -18.38
CA GLU A 4 -16.74 3.01 -17.85
C GLU A 4 -17.60 2.21 -16.86
N ASN A 5 -17.43 0.88 -16.82
CA ASN A 5 -18.30 -0.01 -16.04
C ASN A 5 -17.81 -0.33 -14.61
N ILE A 6 -16.67 0.22 -14.16
CA ILE A 6 -16.10 -0.10 -12.83
C ILE A 6 -16.70 0.75 -11.70
N TYR A 7 -17.34 1.90 -12.01
CA TYR A 7 -17.78 2.87 -11.00
C TYR A 7 -19.30 2.87 -10.70
N ARG A 8 -20.12 2.08 -11.41
CA ARG A 8 -21.53 1.92 -11.06
C ARG A 8 -21.68 0.85 -9.98
N GLN A 9 -21.73 1.29 -8.73
CA GLN A 9 -22.15 0.44 -7.63
C GLN A 9 -23.69 0.40 -7.60
N THR A 10 -24.29 -0.64 -8.19
CA THR A 10 -25.75 -0.86 -8.07
C THR A 10 -26.05 -1.41 -6.68
N ASN A 11 -26.43 -0.56 -5.73
CA ASN A 11 -27.03 -1.03 -4.48
C ASN A 11 -28.42 -1.58 -4.80
N ILE A 12 -28.56 -2.91 -4.80
CA ILE A 12 -29.85 -3.58 -5.01
C ILE A 12 -30.61 -3.47 -3.70
N SER A 13 -31.69 -2.69 -3.72
CA SER A 13 -32.64 -2.60 -2.60
C SER A 13 -33.66 -3.74 -2.75
N ASP A 14 -34.05 -4.40 -1.65
CA ASP A 14 -35.00 -5.53 -1.65
C ASP A 14 -36.40 -5.17 -2.19
N THR A 15 -36.68 -3.87 -2.33
CA THR A 15 -37.78 -3.35 -3.15
C THR A 15 -37.19 -2.97 -4.49
N GLY A 16 -37.67 -3.57 -5.59
CA GLY A 16 -37.07 -3.56 -6.95
C GLY A 16 -36.92 -2.20 -7.66
N THR A 17 -36.76 -1.11 -6.92
CA THR A 17 -36.40 0.22 -7.38
C THR A 17 -34.89 0.43 -7.24
N VAL A 18 -34.19 0.50 -8.38
CA VAL A 18 -32.79 0.96 -8.41
C VAL A 18 -32.78 2.47 -8.24
N THR A 19 -32.63 2.93 -7.00
CA THR A 19 -32.35 4.34 -6.74
C THR A 19 -30.88 4.59 -7.02
N VAL A 20 -30.57 5.35 -8.07
CA VAL A 20 -29.20 5.84 -8.31
C VAL A 20 -28.96 6.92 -7.27
N ILE A 21 -28.53 6.52 -6.07
CA ILE A 21 -28.09 7.46 -5.05
C ILE A 21 -26.74 7.99 -5.52
N GLU A 22 -26.67 9.29 -5.82
CA GLU A 22 -25.39 9.98 -6.02
C GLU A 22 -24.64 9.97 -4.68
N MET A 23 -23.91 8.87 -4.45
CA MET A 23 -23.09 8.72 -3.26
C MET A 23 -21.95 9.72 -3.33
N ASP A 24 -22.01 10.70 -2.43
CA ASP A 24 -20.91 11.60 -2.12
C ASP A 24 -19.60 10.83 -2.08
N ALA A 25 -18.65 11.23 -2.92
CA ALA A 25 -17.35 10.59 -3.05
C ALA A 25 -16.60 10.53 -1.70
N ALA A 26 -16.89 11.46 -0.77
CA ALA A 26 -16.31 11.47 0.57
C ALA A 26 -16.90 10.40 1.52
N ARG A 27 -18.06 9.82 1.21
CA ARG A 27 -18.70 8.75 2.00
C ARG A 27 -18.33 7.35 1.55
N ARG A 28 -17.45 7.24 0.55
CA ARG A 28 -16.99 5.95 0.03
C ARG A 28 -16.01 5.31 1.02
N THR A 29 -16.31 4.10 1.48
CA THR A 29 -15.53 3.40 2.52
C THR A 29 -14.05 3.23 2.15
N ASP A 30 -13.76 2.98 0.88
CA ASP A 30 -12.41 2.92 0.33
C ASP A 30 -11.67 4.27 0.39
N VAL A 31 -12.38 5.40 0.24
CA VAL A 31 -11.81 6.75 0.35
C VAL A 31 -11.49 7.11 1.81
N LEU A 32 -12.27 6.62 2.78
CA LEU A 32 -12.03 6.87 4.20
C LEU A 32 -10.72 6.23 4.70
N PHE A 33 -10.33 5.09 4.14
CA PHE A 33 -9.15 4.34 4.59
C PHE A 33 -7.95 4.41 3.63
N ARG A 34 -8.13 4.96 2.43
CA ARG A 34 -7.02 5.18 1.51
C ARG A 34 -6.18 6.38 1.94
N VAL A 35 -5.04 6.11 2.56
CA VAL A 35 -3.99 7.11 2.77
C VAL A 35 -3.59 7.69 1.41
N ARG A 36 -3.92 8.96 1.17
CA ARG A 36 -3.45 9.68 -0.02
C ARG A 36 -1.99 10.03 0.21
N ARG A 37 -1.09 9.37 -0.52
CA ARG A 37 0.29 9.85 -0.65
C ARG A 37 0.34 10.83 -1.81
N ASP A 38 1.22 11.83 -1.69
CA ASP A 38 1.42 12.81 -2.74
C ASP A 38 1.83 12.12 -4.05
N GLU A 39 1.37 12.66 -5.17
CA GLU A 39 1.74 12.19 -6.49
C GLU A 39 3.28 12.31 -6.65
N GLY A 40 3.94 11.21 -7.00
CA GLY A 40 5.41 11.15 -7.05
C GLY A 40 6.11 10.78 -5.73
N HIS A 41 5.39 10.34 -4.70
CA HIS A 41 6.01 9.80 -3.48
C HIS A 41 6.65 8.42 -3.75
N GLU A 42 7.90 8.45 -4.22
CA GLU A 42 8.71 7.26 -4.42
C GLU A 42 9.39 6.84 -3.11
N VAL A 43 9.43 5.53 -2.86
CA VAL A 43 10.18 4.98 -1.73
C VAL A 43 11.67 5.20 -1.99
N ASN A 44 12.37 5.86 -1.06
CA ASN A 44 13.81 6.07 -1.18
C ASN A 44 14.56 4.72 -1.09
N ALA A 45 15.07 4.25 -2.22
CA ALA A 45 15.78 2.97 -2.34
C ALA A 45 17.03 2.89 -1.45
N TRP A 46 17.68 4.00 -1.14
CA TRP A 46 18.87 4.03 -0.28
C TRP A 46 18.59 3.55 1.15
N TRP A 47 17.35 3.69 1.64
CA TRP A 47 16.97 3.13 2.93
C TRP A 47 16.98 1.60 2.94
N LEU A 48 16.53 0.96 1.86
CA LEU A 48 16.56 -0.50 1.73
C LEU A 48 18.00 -1.01 1.61
N ILE A 49 18.81 -0.33 0.79
CA ILE A 49 20.23 -0.66 0.61
C ILE A 49 20.98 -0.48 1.94
N GLY A 50 20.77 0.64 2.64
CA GLY A 50 21.37 0.93 3.92
C GLY A 50 21.00 -0.10 4.99
N ALA A 51 19.72 -0.49 5.08
CA ALA A 51 19.27 -1.52 6.01
C ALA A 51 19.94 -2.87 5.76
N PHE A 52 20.05 -3.28 4.49
CA PHE A 52 20.74 -4.51 4.11
C PHE A 52 22.22 -4.48 4.51
N VAL A 53 22.94 -3.43 4.11
CA VAL A 53 24.38 -3.28 4.41
C VAL A 53 24.63 -3.24 5.92
N ALA A 54 23.81 -2.49 6.66
CA ALA A 54 23.92 -2.40 8.12
C ALA A 54 23.74 -3.78 8.77
N PHE A 55 22.69 -4.52 8.40
CA PHE A 55 22.44 -5.84 8.96
C PHE A 55 23.55 -6.85 8.62
N SER A 56 23.98 -6.90 7.36
CA SER A 56 25.09 -7.77 6.95
C SER A 56 26.38 -7.44 7.69
N SER A 57 26.71 -6.15 7.83
CA SER A 57 27.90 -5.72 8.57
C SER A 57 27.84 -6.10 10.05
N ALA A 58 26.66 -6.01 10.67
CA ALA A 58 26.45 -6.43 12.04
C ALA A 58 26.73 -7.93 12.19
N VAL A 59 26.12 -8.78 11.35
CA VAL A 59 26.36 -10.23 11.38
C VAL A 59 27.84 -10.55 11.21
N VAL A 60 28.50 -9.94 10.22
CA VAL A 60 29.94 -10.15 9.99
C VAL A 60 30.77 -9.72 11.20
N MET A 61 30.50 -8.55 11.79
CA MET A 61 31.17 -8.12 13.02
C MET A 61 30.97 -9.12 14.15
N LEU A 62 29.73 -9.53 14.42
CA LEU A 62 29.44 -10.50 15.47
C LEU A 62 30.21 -11.82 15.26
N LEU A 63 30.24 -12.34 14.04
CA LEU A 63 30.96 -13.59 13.73
C LEU A 63 32.48 -13.41 13.75
N SER A 64 33.00 -12.21 13.45
CA SER A 64 34.44 -11.90 13.47
C SER A 64 35.03 -11.91 14.88
N PHE A 65 34.19 -11.80 15.92
CA PHE A 65 34.61 -11.96 17.31
C PHE A 65 34.67 -13.41 17.78
N MET A 66 34.29 -14.39 16.93
CA MET A 66 34.36 -15.81 17.26
C MET A 66 35.75 -16.38 16.90
N PRO A 67 36.56 -16.82 17.87
CA PRO A 67 37.88 -17.39 17.57
C PRO A 67 37.72 -18.77 16.93
N GLY A 68 38.36 -18.98 15.76
CA GLY A 68 38.36 -20.26 15.03
C GLY A 68 37.82 -20.21 13.58
N GLY A 69 37.57 -19.02 13.03
CA GLY A 69 37.04 -18.83 11.66
C GLY A 69 38.07 -18.74 10.52
N ALA A 70 39.33 -19.14 10.76
CA ALA A 70 40.40 -19.25 9.77
C ALA A 70 41.16 -20.57 9.95
#